data_AF-A0A1V5PGV9-F1
#
_entry.id   AF-A0A1V5PGV9-F1
#
_cell.length_a   1.000
_cell.length_b   1.000
_cell.length_c   1.000
_cell.angle_alpha   90.00
_cell.angle_beta   90.00
_cell.angle_gamma   90.00
#
_symmetry.space_group_name_H-M   'P 1'
#
loop_
_entity.id
_entity.type
_entity.pdbx_description
1 polymer ?
#
loop_
_entity_poly.entity_id
_entity_poly.type
_entity_poly.pdbx_seq_one_letter_code
_entity_poly.pdbx_strand_id
1 'polypeptide(L)'
;MSLSSEEQIKEKYGNVSLESAPVDPNNPTFDSLLGALKEVFSGNSSMDVLVKYHKGLSKQLEDSKKALENIETEEVDGVSEEYKKTAKEQRDISLGALTITRSTLDLLKVYIDHPSRENMANCIDSLLTTQRIMKGVHDMLNETIKQAIEEFKEEEFEESS
;
A
#
# COMPACT_ATOMS: atom_id res chain seq x y z
N MET A 1 -33.56 -3.30 -9.19
CA MET A 1 -32.87 -2.02 -9.48
C MET A 1 -31.40 -2.35 -9.63
N SER A 2 -30.73 -1.87 -10.69
CA SER A 2 -29.28 -2.04 -10.84
C SER A 2 -28.59 -1.01 -9.95
N LEU A 3 -27.57 -1.42 -9.20
CA LEU A 3 -26.67 -0.50 -8.50
C LEU A 3 -25.99 0.42 -9.51
N SER A 4 -25.73 1.67 -9.11
CA SER A 4 -24.85 2.59 -9.84
C SER A 4 -23.40 2.08 -9.84
N SER A 5 -22.57 2.58 -10.75
CA SER A 5 -21.15 2.18 -10.84
C SER A 5 -20.37 2.47 -9.55
N GLU A 6 -20.67 3.57 -8.86
CA GLU A 6 -20.05 3.90 -7.58
C GLU A 6 -20.48 2.94 -6.46
N GLU A 7 -21.76 2.55 -6.42
CA GLU A 7 -22.26 1.57 -5.45
C GLU A 7 -21.66 0.18 -5.67
N GLN A 8 -21.46 -0.24 -6.92
CA GLN A 8 -20.80 -1.51 -7.25
C GLN A 8 -19.32 -1.49 -6.84
N ILE A 9 -18.63 -0.37 -7.05
CA ILE A 9 -17.24 -0.20 -6.62
C ILE A 9 -17.15 -0.24 -5.09
N LYS A 10 -18.06 0.46 -4.40
CA LYS A 10 -18.11 0.48 -2.93
C LYS A 10 -18.45 -0.89 -2.35
N GLU A 11 -19.35 -1.64 -2.97
CA GLU A 11 -19.68 -3.01 -2.56
C GLU A 11 -18.47 -3.95 -2.68
N LYS A 12 -17.70 -3.83 -3.78
CA LYS A 12 -16.57 -4.72 -4.05
C LYS A 12 -15.30 -4.36 -3.27
N TYR A 13 -14.94 -3.07 -3.23
CA TYR A 13 -13.65 -2.60 -2.69
C TYR A 13 -13.78 -1.81 -1.38
N GLY A 14 -14.99 -1.51 -0.93
CA GLY A 14 -15.23 -0.64 0.23
C GLY A 14 -15.06 0.84 -0.10
N ASN A 15 -14.83 1.67 0.93
CA ASN A 15 -14.57 3.10 0.77
C ASN A 15 -13.12 3.36 0.35
N VAL A 16 -12.75 2.95 -0.88
CA VAL A 16 -11.49 3.32 -1.54
C VAL A 16 -11.63 4.70 -2.18
N SER A 17 -10.58 5.53 -2.11
CA SER A 17 -10.58 6.81 -2.81
C SER A 17 -10.43 6.58 -4.31
N LEU A 18 -11.36 7.11 -5.09
CA LEU A 18 -11.26 7.15 -6.56
C LEU A 18 -10.63 8.45 -7.06
N GLU A 19 -10.38 9.39 -6.15
CA GLU A 19 -9.58 10.58 -6.44
C GLU A 19 -8.12 10.18 -6.54
N SER A 20 -7.46 10.65 -7.59
CA SER A 20 -6.04 10.38 -7.82
C SER A 20 -5.25 11.67 -7.67
N ALA A 21 -4.08 11.58 -7.04
CA ALA A 21 -3.12 12.68 -7.02
C ALA A 21 -2.68 13.04 -8.45
N PRO A 22 -2.16 14.26 -8.69
CA PRO A 22 -1.68 14.67 -10.00
C PRO A 22 -0.67 13.68 -10.59
N VAL A 23 -0.77 13.42 -11.88
CA VAL A 23 0.17 12.53 -12.59
C VAL A 23 1.51 13.25 -12.75
N ASP A 24 2.56 12.69 -12.15
CA ASP A 24 3.94 13.14 -12.30
C ASP A 24 4.85 11.94 -12.61
N PRO A 25 5.22 11.72 -13.89
CA PRO A 25 6.08 10.61 -14.28
C PRO A 25 7.49 10.68 -13.70
N ASN A 26 7.93 11.83 -13.17
CA ASN A 26 9.25 11.98 -12.55
C ASN A 26 9.21 11.71 -11.04
N ASN A 27 8.02 11.76 -10.43
CA ASN A 27 7.78 11.47 -9.01
C ASN A 27 6.58 10.52 -8.84
N PRO A 28 6.66 9.27 -9.32
CA PRO A 28 5.52 8.37 -9.32
C PRO A 28 5.14 7.94 -7.89
N THR A 29 3.84 7.94 -7.62
CA THR A 29 3.25 7.48 -6.34
C THR A 29 2.11 6.50 -6.61
N PHE A 30 1.79 5.64 -5.63
CA PHE A 30 0.61 4.77 -5.74
C PHE A 30 -0.71 5.58 -5.81
N ASP A 31 -0.77 6.74 -5.17
CA ASP A 31 -1.95 7.63 -5.19
C ASP A 31 -2.21 8.28 -6.56
N SER A 32 -1.16 8.46 -7.37
CA SER A 32 -1.27 9.01 -8.73
C SER A 32 -1.36 7.92 -9.82
N LEU A 33 -1.17 6.64 -9.46
CA LEU A 33 -1.13 5.54 -10.43
C LEU A 33 -2.48 5.32 -11.14
N LEU A 34 -3.61 5.48 -10.42
CA LEU A 34 -4.95 5.37 -11.01
C LEU A 34 -5.17 6.45 -12.09
N GLY A 35 -4.75 7.69 -11.80
CA GLY A 35 -4.77 8.79 -12.76
C GLY A 35 -3.89 8.50 -13.98
N ALA A 36 -2.67 8.03 -13.77
CA ALA A 36 -1.75 7.68 -14.85
C ALA A 36 -2.32 6.57 -15.77
N LEU A 37 -2.92 5.52 -15.18
CA LEU A 37 -3.61 4.47 -15.93
C LEU A 37 -4.75 5.03 -16.79
N LYS A 38 -5.56 5.92 -16.21
CA LYS A 38 -6.69 6.57 -16.90
C LYS A 38 -6.22 7.45 -18.06
N GLU A 39 -5.18 8.25 -17.87
CA GLU A 39 -4.65 9.12 -18.91
C GLU A 39 -4.07 8.33 -20.09
N VAL A 40 -3.28 7.29 -19.82
CA VAL A 40 -2.70 6.46 -20.88
C VAL A 40 -3.77 5.70 -21.66
N PHE A 41 -4.77 5.15 -20.97
CA PHE A 41 -5.87 4.46 -21.63
C PHE A 41 -6.74 5.38 -22.49
N SER A 42 -6.94 6.61 -22.03
CA SER A 42 -7.73 7.62 -22.75
C SER A 42 -6.94 8.24 -23.91
N GLY A 43 -5.66 7.89 -24.08
CA GLY A 43 -4.77 8.45 -25.11
C GLY A 43 -4.27 9.86 -24.81
N ASN A 44 -4.44 10.35 -23.58
CA ASN A 44 -3.99 11.68 -23.16
C ASN A 44 -2.51 11.70 -22.76
N SER A 45 -1.95 10.55 -22.41
CA SER A 45 -0.55 10.36 -22.03
C SER A 45 0.06 9.16 -22.76
N SER A 46 1.37 9.15 -22.95
CA SER A 46 2.08 8.03 -23.58
C SER A 46 2.29 6.85 -22.62
N MET A 47 2.43 5.65 -23.17
CA MET A 47 2.75 4.45 -22.38
C MET A 47 4.06 4.59 -21.57
N ASP A 48 5.00 5.42 -22.04
CA ASP A 48 6.24 5.75 -21.31
C ASP A 48 5.99 6.29 -19.90
N VAL A 49 4.84 6.93 -19.65
CA VAL A 49 4.42 7.33 -18.30
C VAL A 49 4.31 6.11 -17.41
N LEU A 50 3.61 5.06 -17.83
CA LEU A 50 3.45 3.84 -17.04
C LEU A 50 4.78 3.08 -16.89
N VAL A 51 5.67 3.14 -17.88
CA VAL A 51 7.03 2.60 -17.76
C VAL A 51 7.80 3.29 -16.63
N LYS A 52 7.73 4.63 -16.56
CA LYS A 52 8.35 5.40 -15.47
C LYS A 52 7.73 5.08 -14.11
N TYR A 53 6.40 4.99 -14.04
CA TYR A 53 5.70 4.58 -12.83
C TYR A 53 6.12 3.19 -12.37
N HIS A 54 6.11 2.19 -13.26
CA HIS A 54 6.53 0.83 -12.93
C HIS A 54 7.97 0.83 -12.38
N LYS A 55 8.90 1.54 -13.02
CA LYS A 55 10.29 1.62 -12.58
C LYS A 55 10.43 2.31 -11.21
N GLY A 56 9.80 3.47 -11.04
CA GLY A 56 9.90 4.26 -9.81
C GLY A 56 9.27 3.56 -8.62
N LEU A 57 8.05 3.04 -8.78
CA LEU A 57 7.35 2.31 -7.72
C LEU A 57 8.03 0.98 -7.40
N SER A 58 8.57 0.26 -8.40
CA SER A 58 9.34 -0.96 -8.15
C SER A 58 10.57 -0.69 -7.28
N LYS A 59 11.27 0.42 -7.54
CA LYS A 59 12.41 0.82 -6.74
C LYS A 59 11.98 1.18 -5.31
N GLN A 60 10.91 1.97 -5.15
CA GLN A 60 10.38 2.32 -3.83
C GLN A 60 9.98 1.07 -3.01
N LEU A 61 9.34 0.07 -3.64
CA LEU A 61 9.01 -1.18 -2.96
C LEU A 61 10.24 -1.97 -2.53
N GLU A 62 11.27 -2.05 -3.38
CA GLU A 62 12.52 -2.74 -3.06
C GLU A 62 13.29 -2.04 -1.94
N ASP A 63 13.36 -0.71 -1.98
CA ASP A 63 14.01 0.10 -0.94
C ASP A 63 13.26 -0.05 0.40
N SER A 64 11.93 -0.01 0.39
CA SER A 64 11.09 -0.26 1.58
C SER A 64 11.23 -1.67 2.12
N LYS A 65 11.30 -2.69 1.25
CA LYS A 65 11.50 -4.08 1.65
C LYS A 65 12.83 -4.25 2.37
N LYS A 66 13.92 -3.73 1.80
CA LYS A 66 15.24 -3.75 2.44
C LYS A 66 15.26 -3.01 3.77
N ALA A 67 14.57 -1.86 3.85
CA ALA A 67 14.46 -1.13 5.10
C ALA A 67 13.78 -1.98 6.18
N LEU A 68 12.69 -2.68 5.86
CA LEU A 68 12.01 -3.57 6.80
C LEU A 68 12.84 -4.81 7.18
N GLU A 69 13.52 -5.43 6.22
CA GLU A 69 14.38 -6.61 6.46
C GLU A 69 15.57 -6.29 7.37
N ASN A 70 16.05 -5.05 7.36
CA ASN A 70 17.14 -4.58 8.21
C ASN A 70 16.69 -4.14 9.62
N ILE A 71 15.40 -4.19 9.95
CA ILE A 71 14.92 -3.90 11.31
C ILE A 71 15.27 -5.10 12.19
N GLU A 72 16.19 -4.89 13.13
CA GLU A 72 16.51 -5.85 14.19
C GLU A 72 15.32 -5.99 15.15
N THR A 73 14.77 -7.20 15.26
CA THR A 73 13.59 -7.49 16.10
C THR A 73 13.89 -8.45 17.26
N GLU A 74 15.07 -9.06 17.31
CA GLU A 74 15.35 -10.17 18.23
C GLU A 74 16.45 -9.86 19.29
N GLU A 75 17.33 -8.89 19.05
CA GLU A 75 18.55 -8.68 19.88
C GLU A 75 18.63 -7.30 20.58
N VAL A 76 17.50 -6.64 20.86
CA VAL A 76 17.52 -5.39 21.62
C VAL A 76 17.53 -5.69 23.13
N ASP A 77 18.70 -5.54 23.76
CA ASP A 77 18.87 -5.66 25.21
C ASP A 77 17.99 -4.65 25.96
N GLY A 78 17.27 -5.12 26.99
CA GLY A 78 16.38 -4.28 27.80
C GLY A 78 14.94 -4.13 27.28
N VAL A 79 14.60 -4.76 26.14
CA VAL A 79 13.22 -4.80 25.61
C VAL A 79 12.55 -6.11 25.99
N SER A 80 11.27 -6.06 26.40
CA SER A 80 10.51 -7.26 26.77
C SER A 80 10.30 -8.20 25.58
N GLU A 81 10.17 -9.50 25.85
CA GLU A 81 9.91 -10.51 24.81
C GLU A 81 8.56 -10.28 24.09
N GLU A 82 7.59 -9.67 24.78
CA GLU A 82 6.29 -9.32 24.21
C GLU A 82 6.42 -8.19 23.17
N TYR A 83 7.19 -7.14 23.48
CA TYR A 83 7.50 -6.09 22.51
C TYR A 83 8.26 -6.61 21.29
N LYS A 84 9.24 -7.50 21.49
CA LYS A 84 9.97 -8.14 20.38
C LYS A 84 9.04 -8.94 19.47
N LYS A 85 8.13 -9.71 20.05
CA LYS A 85 7.12 -10.48 19.30
C LYS A 85 6.22 -9.57 18.49
N THR A 86 5.67 -8.52 19.10
CA THR A 86 4.81 -7.55 18.41
C THR A 86 5.54 -6.84 17.26
N ALA A 87 6.79 -6.41 17.49
CA ALA A 87 7.61 -5.79 16.44
C ALA A 87 7.86 -6.73 15.26
N LYS A 88 8.13 -8.01 15.53
CA LYS A 88 8.29 -9.04 14.49
C LYS A 88 7.00 -9.26 13.70
N GLU A 89 5.86 -9.38 14.38
CA GLU A 89 4.56 -9.52 13.72
C GLU A 89 4.23 -8.33 12.82
N GLN A 90 4.47 -7.09 13.29
CA GLN A 90 4.27 -5.89 12.49
C GLN A 90 5.20 -5.84 11.26
N ARG A 91 6.47 -6.25 11.41
CA ARG A 91 7.40 -6.34 10.29
C ARG A 91 6.90 -7.35 9.26
N ASP A 92 6.49 -8.54 9.68
CA ASP A 92 6.05 -9.61 8.80
C ASP A 92 4.75 -9.23 8.06
N ILE A 93 3.80 -8.58 8.74
CA ILE A 93 2.60 -8.03 8.10
C ILE A 93 2.96 -6.97 7.07
N SER A 94 3.87 -6.06 7.41
CA SER A 94 4.33 -5.01 6.48
C SER A 94 5.01 -5.59 5.24
N LEU A 95 5.84 -6.62 5.41
CA LEU A 95 6.47 -7.36 4.30
C LEU A 95 5.43 -8.07 3.42
N GLY A 96 4.40 -8.65 4.03
CA GLY A 96 3.26 -9.22 3.30
C GLY A 96 2.53 -8.17 2.47
N ALA A 97 2.31 -6.98 3.03
CA ALA A 97 1.66 -5.86 2.36
C ALA A 97 2.47 -5.35 1.14
N LEU A 98 3.80 -5.27 1.26
CA LEU A 98 4.70 -4.96 0.14
C LEU A 98 4.63 -6.02 -0.96
N THR A 99 4.50 -7.30 -0.60
CA THR A 99 4.38 -8.41 -1.56
C THR A 99 3.09 -8.31 -2.37
N ILE A 100 1.98 -7.97 -1.72
CA ILE A 100 0.69 -7.74 -2.41
C ILE A 100 0.80 -6.55 -3.37
N THR A 101 1.44 -5.47 -2.92
CA THR A 101 1.65 -4.27 -3.74
C THR A 101 2.54 -4.57 -4.95
N ARG A 102 3.53 -5.46 -4.81
CA ARG A 102 4.37 -5.92 -5.91
C ARG A 102 3.56 -6.60 -7.02
N SER A 103 2.58 -7.43 -6.69
CA SER A 103 1.69 -8.08 -7.66
C SER A 103 0.95 -7.06 -8.54
N THR A 104 0.56 -5.90 -7.99
CA THR A 104 -0.06 -4.81 -8.77
C THR A 104 0.93 -4.27 -9.81
N LEU A 105 2.21 -4.11 -9.47
CA LEU A 105 3.23 -3.65 -10.41
C LEU A 105 3.54 -4.71 -11.48
N ASP A 106 3.50 -5.99 -11.13
CA ASP A 106 3.69 -7.06 -12.12
C ASP A 106 2.54 -7.07 -13.15
N LEU A 107 1.29 -6.85 -12.71
CA LEU A 107 0.15 -6.65 -13.63
C LEU A 107 0.30 -5.38 -14.47
N LEU A 108 0.78 -4.29 -13.87
CA LEU A 108 1.10 -3.07 -14.62
C LEU A 108 2.12 -3.35 -15.74
N LYS A 109 3.14 -4.18 -15.46
CA LYS A 109 4.11 -4.59 -16.47
C LYS A 109 3.47 -5.40 -17.60
N VAL A 110 2.55 -6.32 -17.27
CA VAL A 110 1.78 -7.08 -18.27
C VAL A 110 0.98 -6.14 -19.17
N TYR A 111 0.30 -5.14 -18.61
CA TYR A 111 -0.43 -4.15 -19.40
C TYR A 111 0.48 -3.29 -20.29
N ILE A 112 1.64 -2.88 -19.79
CA ILE A 112 2.63 -2.13 -20.58
C ILE A 112 3.10 -2.96 -21.79
N ASP A 113 3.38 -4.25 -21.58
CA ASP A 113 3.90 -5.13 -22.63
C ASP A 113 2.83 -5.55 -23.63
N HIS A 114 1.59 -5.74 -23.15
CA HIS A 114 0.46 -6.20 -23.95
C HIS A 114 -0.78 -5.35 -23.67
N PRO A 115 -0.88 -4.13 -24.25
CA PRO A 115 -1.98 -3.22 -23.95
C PRO A 115 -3.32 -3.78 -24.42
N SER A 116 -4.23 -3.99 -23.46
CA SER A 116 -5.60 -4.43 -23.73
C SER A 116 -6.54 -3.91 -22.65
N ARG A 117 -7.85 -3.83 -22.96
CA ARG A 117 -8.88 -3.45 -21.98
C ARG A 117 -8.90 -4.41 -20.78
N GLU A 118 -8.69 -5.69 -21.03
CA GLU A 118 -8.65 -6.72 -20.00
C GLU A 118 -7.44 -6.54 -19.08
N ASN A 119 -6.24 -6.37 -19.63
CA ASN A 119 -5.03 -6.17 -18.83
C ASN A 119 -5.10 -4.88 -18.02
N MET A 120 -5.69 -3.82 -18.56
CA MET A 120 -5.96 -2.60 -17.79
C MET A 120 -6.96 -2.84 -16.66
N ALA A 121 -8.06 -3.55 -16.94
CA ALA A 121 -9.06 -3.85 -15.92
C ALA A 121 -8.44 -4.66 -14.76
N ASN A 122 -7.57 -5.63 -15.07
CA ASN A 122 -6.81 -6.39 -14.09
C ASN A 122 -5.87 -5.50 -13.26
N CYS A 123 -5.20 -4.52 -13.89
CA CYS A 123 -4.37 -3.54 -13.16
C CYS A 123 -5.19 -2.71 -12.18
N ILE A 124 -6.35 -2.20 -12.61
CA ILE A 124 -7.23 -1.38 -11.78
C ILE A 124 -7.80 -2.22 -10.63
N ASP A 125 -8.29 -3.43 -10.91
CA ASP A 125 -8.81 -4.35 -9.90
C ASP A 125 -7.77 -4.65 -8.83
N SER A 126 -6.54 -4.96 -9.24
CA SER A 126 -5.43 -5.23 -8.34
C SER A 126 -5.00 -3.99 -7.55
N LEU A 127 -4.99 -2.80 -8.18
CA LEU A 127 -4.69 -1.53 -7.50
C LEU A 127 -5.71 -1.22 -6.41
N LEU A 128 -7.01 -1.28 -6.72
CA LEU A 128 -8.08 -1.01 -5.76
C LEU A 128 -8.09 -2.03 -4.62
N THR A 129 -7.84 -3.29 -4.93
CA THR A 129 -7.70 -4.36 -3.92
C THR A 129 -6.50 -4.10 -3.01
N THR A 130 -5.36 -3.73 -3.59
CA THR A 130 -4.15 -3.38 -2.82
C THR A 130 -4.39 -2.18 -1.93
N GLN A 131 -5.03 -1.11 -2.42
CA GLN A 131 -5.37 0.07 -1.62
C GLN A 131 -6.26 -0.30 -0.42
N ARG A 132 -7.26 -1.17 -0.64
CA ARG A 132 -8.12 -1.68 0.45
C ARG A 132 -7.30 -2.44 1.50
N ILE A 133 -6.41 -3.34 1.07
CA ILE A 133 -5.57 -4.14 1.97
C ILE A 133 -4.60 -3.24 2.74
N MET A 134 -3.90 -2.35 2.04
CA MET A 134 -2.96 -1.39 2.64
C MET A 134 -3.65 -0.49 3.67
N LYS A 135 -4.87 -0.04 3.39
CA LYS A 135 -5.67 0.69 4.38
C LYS A 135 -5.92 -0.15 5.63
N GLY A 136 -6.32 -1.41 5.48
CA GLY A 136 -6.51 -2.31 6.62
C GLY A 136 -5.21 -2.52 7.43
N VAL A 137 -4.07 -2.65 6.76
CA VAL A 137 -2.75 -2.74 7.41
C VAL A 137 -2.43 -1.45 8.16
N HIS A 138 -2.63 -0.29 7.53
CA HIS A 138 -2.41 1.01 8.17
C HIS A 138 -3.32 1.24 9.39
N ASP A 139 -4.60 0.91 9.27
CA ASP A 139 -5.56 1.05 10.37
C ASP A 139 -5.15 0.17 11.57
N MET A 140 -4.79 -1.09 11.30
CA MET A 140 -4.29 -2.02 12.32
C MET A 140 -3.00 -1.51 12.98
N LEU A 141 -2.01 -1.05 12.20
CA LEU A 141 -0.76 -0.52 12.76
C LEU A 141 -1.01 0.75 13.61
N ASN A 142 -1.92 1.63 13.16
CA ASN A 142 -2.30 2.83 13.91
C ASN A 142 -3.01 2.49 15.22
N GLU A 143 -3.85 1.45 15.25
CA GLU A 143 -4.48 0.96 16.48
C GLU A 143 -3.44 0.42 17.46
N THR A 144 -2.47 -0.37 16.99
CA THR A 144 -1.38 -0.87 17.86
C THR A 144 -0.53 0.27 18.42
N ILE A 145 -0.22 1.30 17.62
CA ILE A 145 0.51 2.48 18.10
C ILE A 145 -0.29 3.22 19.19
N LYS A 146 -1.61 3.38 19.01
CA LYS A 146 -2.46 4.04 20.01
C LYS A 146 -2.48 3.26 21.33
N GLN A 147 -2.63 1.93 21.27
CA GLN A 147 -2.61 1.07 22.45
C GLN A 147 -1.29 1.20 23.21
N ALA A 148 -0.15 1.14 22.51
CA ALA A 148 1.16 1.31 23.13
C ALA A 148 1.34 2.69 23.80
N ILE A 149 0.76 3.76 23.22
CA ILE A 149 0.79 5.11 23.82
C ILE A 149 -0.11 5.21 25.06
N GLU A 150 -1.25 4.53 25.07
CA GLU A 150 -2.18 4.51 26.20
C GLU A 150 -1.59 3.73 27.39
N GLU A 151 -1.00 2.57 27.15
CA GLU A 151 -0.30 1.76 28.16
C GLU A 151 0.86 2.54 28.81
N PHE A 152 1.67 3.24 28.01
CA PHE A 152 2.76 4.10 28.53
C PHE A 152 2.26 5.23 29.46
N LYS A 153 1.08 5.79 29.17
CA LYS A 153 0.50 6.86 29.99
C LYS A 153 -0.09 6.36 31.30
N GLU A 154 -0.60 5.13 31.31
CA GLU A 154 -1.12 4.50 32.53
C GLU A 154 0.04 4.12 33.47
N GLU A 155 1.16 3.60 32.94
CA GLU A 155 2.36 3.29 33.73
C GLU A 155 3.01 4.54 34.37
N GLU A 156 3.12 5.66 33.64
CA GLU A 156 3.63 6.93 34.22
C GLU A 156 2.73 7.48 35.35
N PHE A 157 1.42 7.18 35.32
CA PHE A 157 0.47 7.64 36.33
C PHE A 157 0.51 6.79 37.61
N GLU A 158 0.78 5.49 37.48
CA GLU A 158 0.97 4.58 38.61
C GLU A 158 2.33 4.77 39.30
N GLU A 159 3.39 5.11 38.58
CA GLU A 159 4.70 5.43 39.19
C GLU A 159 4.75 6.80 39.90
N SER A 160 3.80 7.69 39.59
CA SER A 160 3.71 9.05 40.15
C SER A 160 2.74 9.20 41.33
N SER A 161 2.08 8.12 41.76
CA SER A 161 1.03 8.09 42.80
C SER A 161 1.46 7.36 44.07
#